data_AF-A0A3B9V5D2-F1
#
_entry.id   AF-A0A3B9V5D2-F1
#
_cell.length_a   1.000
_cell.length_b   1.000
_cell.length_c   1.000
_cell.angle_alpha   90.00
_cell.angle_beta   90.00
_cell.angle_gamma   90.00
#
_symmetry.space_group_name_H-M   'P 1'
#
loop_
_entity.id
_entity.type
_entity.pdbx_description
1 polymer ?
#
loop_
_entity_poly.entity_id
_entity_poly.type
_entity_poly.pdbx_seq_one_letter_code
_entity_poly.pdbx_strand_id
1 'polypeptide(L)' 'GAKRWRGIRPTVRGVAMNPVDHPHGGGEGRTSGGRDPVTPWGVPTKGHRTRHNKRTDSMIMRRRRRK' A
#
# COMPACT_ATOMS: atom_id res chain seq x y z
N GLY A 1 9.17 -4.12 22.66
CA GLY A 1 10.31 -4.96 22.25
C GLY A 1 9.92 -6.15 21.40
N ALA A 2 8.93 -6.94 21.82
CA ALA A 2 8.60 -8.24 21.23
C ALA A 2 8.46 -8.29 19.69
N LYS A 3 7.90 -7.25 19.05
CA LYS A 3 7.82 -7.18 17.58
C LYS A 3 9.20 -7.21 16.91
N ARG A 4 10.21 -6.60 17.53
CA ARG A 4 11.59 -6.62 17.02
C ARG A 4 12.22 -8.00 17.14
N TRP A 5 11.87 -8.77 18.17
CA TRP A 5 12.31 -10.17 18.30
C TRP A 5 11.73 -11.07 17.21
N ARG A 6 10.56 -10.70 16.67
CA ARG A 6 9.94 -11.35 15.51
C ARG A 6 10.43 -10.80 14.16
N GLY A 7 11.50 -9.99 14.15
CA GLY A 7 12.06 -9.38 12.93
C GLY A 7 11.27 -8.20 12.35
N ILE A 8 10.22 -7.72 13.04
CA ILE A 8 9.38 -6.63 12.54
C ILE A 8 9.95 -5.29 13.02
N ARG A 9 10.42 -4.49 12.07
CA ARG A 9 10.86 -3.10 12.29
C ARG A 9 9.65 -2.15 12.27
N PRO A 10 9.73 -0.98 12.93
CA PRO A 10 8.70 0.04 12.81
C PRO A 10 8.49 0.48 11.35
N THR A 11 7.24 0.63 10.93
CA THR A 11 6.86 1.17 9.63
C THR A 11 6.34 2.59 9.80
N VAL A 12 6.89 3.54 9.03
CA VAL A 12 6.46 4.95 9.07
C VAL A 12 5.30 5.16 8.10
N ARG A 13 4.29 5.94 8.51
CA ARG A 13 3.12 6.26 7.67
C ARG A 13 3.50 7.29 6.60
N GLY A 14 3.00 7.14 5.37
CA GLY A 14 3.27 8.09 4.28
C GLY A 14 2.88 9.54 4.56
N VAL A 15 1.79 9.74 5.31
CA VAL A 15 1.33 11.07 5.78
C VAL A 15 2.35 11.79 6.68
N ALA A 16 3.24 11.04 7.32
CA ALA A 16 4.28 11.61 8.18
C ALA A 16 5.58 11.94 7.41
N MET A 17 5.61 11.71 6.10
CA MET A 17 6.80 11.89 5.26
C MET A 17 6.71 13.22 4.48
N ASN A 18 7.79 13.58 3.78
CA ASN A 18 7.81 14.74 2.87
C ASN A 18 7.20 14.37 1.50
N PRO A 19 6.78 15.36 0.69
CA PRO A 19 6.24 15.12 -0.66
C PRO A 19 7.15 14.32 -1.59
N VAL A 20 8.48 14.42 -1.41
CA VAL A 20 9.49 13.69 -2.20
C VAL A 20 9.56 12.21 -1.84
N ASP A 21 9.25 11.87 -0.59
CA ASP A 21 9.42 10.52 -0.05
C ASP A 21 8.17 9.66 -0.21
N HIS A 22 6.99 10.28 -0.17
CA HIS A 22 5.73 9.58 -0.31
C HIS A 22 4.69 10.45 -1.02
N PRO A 23 3.84 9.87 -1.89
CA PRO A 23 2.71 10.58 -2.48
C PRO A 23 1.67 11.12 -1.49
N HIS A 24 1.79 10.80 -0.19
CA HIS A 24 0.91 11.30 0.87
C HIS A 24 1.63 12.29 1.79
N GLY A 25 2.91 12.55 1.53
CA GLY A 25 3.73 13.41 2.35
C GLY A 25 3.48 14.89 2.08
N GLY A 26 3.78 15.71 3.09
CA GLY A 26 3.65 17.17 3.07
C GLY A 26 2.26 17.72 3.39
N GLY A 27 2.11 19.02 3.14
CA GLY A 27 1.00 19.84 3.65
C GLY A 27 1.27 20.38 5.06
N GLU A 28 0.53 21.41 5.44
CA GLU A 28 0.60 21.98 6.79
C GLU A 28 -0.15 21.09 7.80
N GLY A 29 0.51 20.71 8.89
CA GLY A 29 -0.07 19.83 9.90
C GLY A 29 -0.31 18.40 9.39
N ARG A 30 -1.34 17.72 9.93
CA ARG A 30 -1.65 16.33 9.57
C ARG A 30 -2.72 16.29 8.49
N THR A 31 -2.30 16.35 7.23
CA THR A 31 -3.21 16.22 6.07
C THR A 31 -3.05 14.88 5.38
N SER A 32 -4.09 14.40 4.70
CA SER A 32 -4.04 13.18 3.90
C SER A 32 -3.44 13.39 2.49
N GLY A 33 -2.77 14.53 2.25
CA GLY A 33 -2.18 14.88 0.95
C GLY A 33 -3.18 15.01 -0.21
N GLY A 34 -4.50 14.95 0.06
CA GLY A 34 -5.57 15.08 -0.95
C GLY A 34 -5.60 13.98 -2.02
N ARG A 35 -4.84 12.90 -1.85
CA ARG A 35 -4.68 11.83 -2.85
C ARG A 35 -5.30 10.51 -2.40
N ASP A 36 -5.70 9.70 -3.37
CA ASP A 36 -6.12 8.33 -3.10
C ASP A 36 -5.01 7.52 -2.40
N PRO A 37 -5.36 6.53 -1.57
CA PRO A 37 -4.38 5.71 -0.88
C PRO A 37 -3.50 4.90 -1.84
N VAL A 38 -2.24 5.28 -1.96
CA VAL A 38 -1.22 4.65 -2.81
C VAL A 38 0.00 4.20 -2.00
N THR A 39 0.79 3.30 -2.58
CA THR A 39 2.12 2.94 -2.08
C THR A 39 3.11 4.11 -2.27
N PRO A 40 4.31 4.05 -1.70
CA PRO A 40 5.37 5.04 -1.97
C PRO A 40 5.69 5.22 -3.47
N TRP A 41 5.38 4.22 -4.29
CA TRP A 41 5.59 4.21 -5.73
C TRP A 41 4.31 4.46 -6.56
N GLY A 42 3.21 4.87 -5.92
CA GLY A 42 1.99 5.25 -6.63
C GLY A 42 1.03 4.11 -6.98
N VAL A 43 1.29 2.87 -6.55
CA VAL A 43 0.35 1.75 -6.77
C VAL A 43 -0.86 1.91 -5.85
N PRO A 44 -2.11 1.86 -6.34
CA PRO A 44 -3.27 2.00 -5.47
C PRO A 44 -3.37 0.85 -4.47
N THR A 45 -3.65 1.18 -3.21
CA THR A 45 -3.70 0.19 -2.11
C THR A 45 -5.12 -0.33 -1.84
N LYS A 46 -6.14 0.44 -2.21
CA LYS A 46 -7.55 0.08 -2.01
C LYS A 46 -8.10 -0.59 -3.25
N GLY A 47 -8.40 -1.88 -3.14
CA GLY A 47 -9.13 -2.65 -4.15
C GLY A 47 -8.35 -3.00 -5.42
N HIS A 48 -7.18 -2.42 -5.67
CA HIS A 48 -6.42 -2.71 -6.88
C HIS A 48 -5.86 -4.16 -6.88
N ARG A 49 -6.07 -4.87 -8.00
CA ARG A 49 -5.57 -6.24 -8.18
C ARG A 49 -4.16 -6.18 -8.77
N THR A 50 -3.17 -6.62 -8.01
CA THR A 50 -1.75 -6.58 -8.42
C THR A 50 -1.35 -7.73 -9.36
N ARG A 51 -2.11 -8.84 -9.38
CA ARG A 51 -1.83 -9.98 -10.28
C ARG A 51 -2.36 -9.73 -11.69
N HIS A 52 -1.48 -9.86 -12.68
CA HIS A 52 -1.81 -9.68 -14.11
C HIS A 52 -1.45 -10.90 -15.00
N ASN A 53 -0.77 -11.93 -14.49
CA ASN A 53 -0.31 -13.07 -15.29
C ASN A 53 -1.49 -13.92 -15.83
N LYS A 54 -1.65 -13.94 -17.15
CA LYS A 54 -2.69 -14.69 -17.86
C LYS A 54 -2.45 -16.21 -17.87
N ARG A 55 -1.19 -16.68 -17.89
CA ARG A 55 -0.86 -18.11 -17.96
C ARG A 55 -1.38 -18.88 -16.74
N THR A 56 -1.40 -18.25 -15.58
CA THR A 56 -1.89 -18.86 -14.34
C THR A 56 -3.41 -18.78 -14.18
N ASP A 57 -4.10 -17.99 -15.00
CA ASP A 57 -5.54 -17.79 -14.86
C ASP A 57 -6.36 -18.99 -15.36
N SER A 58 -5.83 -19.80 -16.29
CA SER A 58 -6.49 -21.00 -16.82
C SER A 58 -6.69 -22.11 -15.78
N MET A 59 -5.82 -22.18 -14.78
CA MET A 59 -5.88 -23.20 -13.72
C MET A 59 -6.87 -22.84 -12.60
N ILE A 60 -7.62 -21.73 -12.73
CA ILE A 60 -8.48 -21.21 -11.66
C ILE A 60 -9.94 -21.53 -11.96
N MET A 61 -10.50 -22.54 -11.28
CA MET A 61 -11.91 -22.91 -11.42
C MET A 61 -12.86 -21.91 -10.75
N ARG A 62 -12.47 -21.32 -9.61
CA ARG A 62 -13.29 -20.33 -8.89
C ARG A 62 -12.44 -19.20 -8.33
N ARG A 63 -12.81 -17.96 -8.65
CA ARG A 63 -12.15 -16.77 -8.10
C ARG A 63 -12.66 -16.47 -6.69
N ARG A 64 -11.76 -15.95 -5.84
CA ARG A 64 -12.09 -15.37 -4.53
C ARG A 64 -13.13 -14.27 -4.70
N ARG A 65 -14.22 -14.31 -3.94
CA ARG A 65 -15.17 -13.19 -3.81
C ARG A 65 -14.47 -12.03 -3.09
N ARG A 66 -14.69 -10.80 -3.56
CA ARG A 66 -14.28 -9.61 -2.79
C ARG A 66 -15.17 -9.55 -1.55
N LYS A 67 -14.54 -9.41 -0.38
CA LYS A 67 -15.23 -8.93 0.82
C LYS A 67 -15.31 -7.42 0.72
#